data_AF-A0A2M9U0J1-F1
#
_entry.id   AF-A0A2M9U0J1-F1
#
_cell.length_a   1.000
_cell.length_b   1.000
_cell.length_c   1.000
_cell.angle_alpha   90.00
_cell.angle_beta   90.00
_cell.angle_gamma   90.00
#
_symmetry.space_group_name_H-M   'P 1'
#
loop_
_entity.id
_entity.type
_entity.pdbx_description
1 polymer ?
#
loop_
_entity_poly.entity_id
_entity_poly.type
_entity_poly.pdbx_seq_one_letter_code
_entity_poly.pdbx_strand_id
1 'polypeptide(L)'
;MRQLQKLSVTLIFIFQTNASWSQPTTIDPAQFLAGACLSCHTVNTTTTSAIPSLVGLSSESILSDMLDYANGKRAGLLMQQIAKGYTHEQMKMIANYFSSLEPL
;
A
#
# COMPACT_ATOMS: atom_id res chain seq x y z
N MET A 1 41.06 -28.42 43.12
CA MET A 1 40.40 -29.17 42.02
C MET A 1 38.90 -28.95 42.17
N ARG A 2 38.38 -27.79 41.72
CA ARG A 2 37.50 -27.67 40.55
C ARG A 2 36.48 -28.81 40.42
N GLN A 3 35.26 -28.45 40.83
CA GLN A 3 34.02 -28.65 40.07
C GLN A 3 33.61 -30.08 39.78
N LEU A 4 32.42 -30.44 40.26
CA LEU A 4 31.32 -30.87 39.41
C LEU A 4 30.01 -30.72 40.20
N GLN A 5 29.49 -29.49 40.19
CA GLN A 5 28.13 -29.14 40.59
C GLN A 5 27.14 -29.93 39.72
N LYS A 6 26.52 -30.98 40.24
CA LYS A 6 25.34 -31.59 39.61
C LYS A 6 24.39 -32.04 40.72
N LEU A 7 23.11 -31.78 40.50
CA LEU A 7 21.95 -32.08 41.35
C LEU A 7 21.60 -31.03 42.41
N SER A 8 21.20 -29.86 41.93
CA SER A 8 20.03 -29.18 42.47
C SER A 8 19.28 -28.63 41.26
N VAL A 9 18.49 -29.49 40.62
CA VAL A 9 17.51 -29.06 39.61
C VAL A 9 16.38 -28.42 40.41
N THR A 10 16.59 -27.18 40.81
CA THR A 10 15.51 -26.31 41.29
C THR A 10 14.56 -26.15 40.11
N LEU A 11 13.37 -26.69 40.27
CA LEU A 11 12.26 -26.59 39.35
C LEU A 11 11.81 -25.12 39.27
N ILE A 12 12.56 -24.28 38.56
CA ILE A 12 12.09 -22.95 38.18
C ILE A 12 11.12 -23.19 37.03
N PHE A 13 9.84 -23.32 37.39
CA PHE A 13 8.73 -23.11 36.47
C PHE A 13 8.87 -21.68 35.92
N ILE A 14 9.54 -21.54 34.78
CA ILE A 14 9.54 -20.30 34.01
C ILE A 14 8.07 -20.12 33.58
N PHE A 15 7.39 -19.20 34.26
CA PHE A 15 6.07 -18.70 33.88
C PHE A 15 6.24 -18.00 32.53
N GLN A 16 6.14 -18.77 31.44
CA GLN A 16 6.11 -18.24 30.08
C GLN A 16 4.78 -17.50 29.93
N THR A 17 4.77 -16.23 30.32
CA THR A 17 3.71 -15.32 29.92
C THR A 17 3.92 -15.07 28.42
N ASN A 18 3.06 -15.66 27.60
CA ASN A 18 2.95 -15.31 26.19
C ASN A 18 2.39 -13.89 26.10
N ALA A 19 3.22 -12.88 26.39
CA ALA A 19 2.92 -11.51 26.05
C ALA A 19 3.02 -11.42 24.52
N SER A 20 1.88 -11.63 23.85
CA SER A 20 1.74 -11.36 22.42
C SER A 20 1.69 -9.85 22.25
N TRP A 21 2.86 -9.23 22.10
CA TRP A 21 2.98 -7.84 21.72
C TRP A 21 2.41 -7.69 20.31
N SER A 22 1.15 -7.28 20.17
CA SER A 22 0.60 -6.91 18.87
C SER A 22 1.40 -5.72 18.36
N GLN A 23 2.20 -5.91 17.31
CA GLN A 23 2.86 -4.80 16.64
C GLN A 23 1.77 -3.84 16.14
N PRO A 24 1.89 -2.52 16.38
CA PRO A 24 1.00 -1.57 15.76
C PRO A 24 1.11 -1.75 14.25
N THR A 25 0.03 -2.19 13.61
CA THR A 25 -0.04 -2.30 12.16
C THR A 25 -0.09 -0.88 11.62
N THR A 26 1.06 -0.30 11.33
CA THR A 26 1.12 1.00 10.66
C THR A 26 0.59 0.80 9.24
N ILE A 27 -0.63 1.27 8.97
CA ILE A 27 -1.18 1.27 7.61
C ILE A 27 -0.37 2.25 6.79
N ASP A 28 0.26 1.78 5.71
CA ASP A 28 0.90 2.66 4.73
C ASP A 28 -0.19 3.51 4.05
N PRO A 29 -0.18 4.84 4.22
CA PRO A 29 -1.20 5.71 3.64
C PRO A 29 -1.27 5.61 2.11
N ALA A 30 -0.14 5.42 1.43
CA ALA A 30 -0.11 5.33 -0.02
C ALA A 30 -0.81 4.05 -0.50
N GLN A 31 -0.50 2.90 0.14
CA GLN A 31 -1.18 1.63 -0.12
C GLN A 31 -2.68 1.71 0.16
N PHE A 32 -3.07 2.34 1.28
CA PHE A 32 -4.47 2.48 1.64
C PHE A 32 -5.25 3.30 0.61
N LEU A 33 -4.71 4.46 0.20
CA LEU A 33 -5.33 5.32 -0.80
C LEU A 33 -5.42 4.62 -2.17
N ALA A 34 -4.34 3.97 -2.59
CA ALA A 34 -4.26 3.29 -3.89
C ALA A 34 -5.15 2.03 -3.96
N GLY A 35 -5.42 1.38 -2.83
CA GLY A 35 -6.29 0.20 -2.78
C GLY A 35 -7.68 0.45 -3.34
N ALA A 36 -8.23 1.66 -3.17
CA ALA A 36 -9.53 2.04 -3.74
C ALA A 36 -9.54 2.00 -5.28
N CYS A 37 -8.40 2.33 -5.91
CA CYS A 37 -8.26 2.40 -7.36
C CYS A 37 -8.38 1.03 -8.02
N LEU A 38 -7.99 -0.04 -7.31
CA LEU A 38 -8.00 -1.42 -7.79
C LEU A 38 -9.41 -1.98 -8.03
N SER A 39 -10.45 -1.30 -7.55
CA SER A 39 -11.85 -1.65 -7.84
C SER A 39 -12.20 -1.49 -9.33
N CYS A 40 -11.38 -0.74 -10.09
CA CYS A 40 -11.60 -0.44 -11.50
C CYS A 40 -10.32 -0.54 -12.33
N HIS A 41 -9.19 -0.09 -11.80
CA HIS A 41 -7.89 -0.13 -12.46
C HIS A 41 -7.16 -1.41 -12.10
N THR A 42 -7.05 -2.32 -13.06
CA THR A 42 -6.30 -3.56 -12.85
C THR A 42 -4.79 -3.31 -12.87
N VAL A 43 -4.04 -4.11 -12.11
CA VAL A 43 -2.57 -4.16 -12.19
C VAL A 43 -2.08 -4.94 -13.41
N ASN A 44 -2.95 -5.75 -14.02
CA ASN A 44 -2.60 -6.52 -15.20
C ASN A 44 -2.66 -5.64 -16.45
N THR A 45 -1.50 -5.41 -17.06
CA THR A 45 -1.33 -4.56 -18.24
C THR A 45 -1.82 -5.21 -19.54
N THR A 46 -2.05 -6.52 -19.56
CA THR A 46 -2.45 -7.29 -20.75
C THR A 46 -3.96 -7.32 -20.99
N THR A 47 -4.76 -6.75 -20.09
CA THR A 47 -6.22 -6.80 -20.21
C THR A 47 -6.75 -5.83 -21.26
N THR A 48 -7.74 -6.26 -22.04
CA THR A 48 -8.52 -5.41 -22.96
C THR A 48 -9.64 -4.64 -22.24
N SER A 49 -9.47 -4.38 -20.93
CA SER A 49 -10.44 -3.61 -20.15
C SER A 49 -10.58 -2.20 -20.73
N ALA A 50 -11.80 -1.68 -20.77
CA ALA A 50 -12.05 -0.28 -21.12
C ALA A 50 -11.41 0.69 -20.12
N ILE A 51 -11.12 0.22 -18.90
CA ILE A 51 -10.40 0.97 -17.87
C ILE A 51 -8.93 0.58 -17.94
N PRO A 52 -8.02 1.52 -18.25
CA PRO A 52 -6.61 1.20 -18.43
C PRO A 52 -5.94 0.84 -17.11
N SER A 53 -4.88 0.03 -17.18
CA SER A 53 -3.98 -0.17 -16.05
C SER A 53 -3.22 1.11 -15.74
N LEU A 54 -2.92 1.33 -14.44
CA LEU A 54 -2.04 2.41 -13.98
C LEU A 54 -0.59 1.96 -13.83
N VAL A 55 -0.34 0.64 -13.85
CA VAL A 55 1.01 0.06 -13.70
C VAL A 55 1.80 0.29 -14.98
N GLY A 56 3.09 0.62 -14.84
CA GLY A 56 3.98 0.96 -15.95
C GLY A 56 3.89 2.40 -16.45
N LEU A 57 2.96 3.20 -15.91
CA LEU A 57 2.94 4.65 -16.11
C LEU A 57 3.89 5.33 -15.10
N SER A 58 4.52 6.44 -15.52
CA SER A 58 5.35 7.23 -14.60
C SER A 58 4.46 7.95 -13.57
N SER A 59 5.04 8.25 -12.40
CA SER A 59 4.33 9.01 -11.36
C SER A 59 3.85 10.37 -11.89
N GLU A 60 4.66 11.05 -12.69
CA GLU A 60 4.31 12.34 -13.29
C GLU A 60 3.11 12.22 -14.22
N SER A 61 3.05 11.16 -15.03
CA SER A 61 1.92 10.90 -15.92
C SER A 61 0.63 10.70 -15.15
N ILE A 62 0.66 9.84 -14.11
CA ILE A 62 -0.52 9.55 -13.29
C ILE A 62 -0.98 10.82 -12.55
N LEU A 63 -0.05 11.57 -11.97
CA LEU A 63 -0.35 12.81 -11.26
C LEU A 63 -0.94 13.87 -12.21
N SER A 64 -0.36 14.05 -13.40
CA SER A 64 -0.87 14.99 -14.40
C SER A 64 -2.30 14.65 -14.79
N ASP A 65 -2.58 13.37 -15.04
CA ASP A 65 -3.91 12.91 -15.40
C ASP A 65 -4.93 13.14 -14.28
N MET A 66 -4.57 12.84 -13.03
CA MET A 66 -5.42 13.12 -11.87
C MET A 66 -5.74 14.61 -11.76
N LEU A 67 -4.75 15.49 -11.95
CA LEU A 67 -4.94 16.93 -11.92
C LEU A 67 -5.81 17.42 -13.08
N ASP A 68 -5.63 16.88 -14.27
CA ASP A 68 -6.43 17.26 -15.43
C ASP A 68 -7.89 16.81 -15.28
N TYR A 69 -8.14 15.62 -14.70
CA TYR A 69 -9.48 15.19 -14.33
C TYR A 69 -10.10 16.08 -13.25
N ALA A 70 -9.36 16.38 -12.17
CA ALA A 70 -9.86 17.19 -11.05
C ALA A 70 -10.23 18.61 -11.50
N ASN A 71 -9.42 19.20 -12.39
CA ASN A 71 -9.62 20.54 -12.93
C ASN A 71 -10.55 20.58 -14.17
N GLY A 72 -11.07 19.43 -14.61
CA GLY A 72 -11.98 19.34 -15.76
C GLY A 72 -11.32 19.57 -17.13
N LYS A 73 -9.98 19.57 -17.21
CA LYS A 73 -9.23 19.64 -18.47
C LYS A 73 -9.32 18.35 -19.28
N ARG A 74 -9.43 17.21 -18.58
CA ARG A 74 -9.63 15.90 -19.19
C ARG A 74 -11.05 15.39 -18.91
N ALA A 75 -11.74 14.95 -19.96
CA ALA A 75 -13.06 14.34 -19.85
C ALA A 75 -12.95 12.91 -19.31
N GLY A 76 -13.78 12.56 -18.32
CA GLY A 76 -13.86 11.21 -17.78
C GLY A 76 -15.13 11.03 -16.98
N LEU A 77 -15.99 10.07 -17.38
CA LEU A 77 -17.31 9.83 -16.76
C LEU A 77 -17.22 9.74 -15.24
N LEU A 78 -16.33 8.87 -14.74
CA LEU A 78 -16.16 8.63 -13.31
C LEU A 78 -14.92 9.34 -12.76
N MET A 79 -13.79 9.29 -13.48
CA MET A 79 -12.51 9.80 -12.97
C MET A 79 -12.51 11.28 -12.67
N GLN A 80 -13.33 12.11 -13.33
CA GLN A 80 -13.49 13.52 -12.93
C GLN A 80 -14.03 13.67 -11.51
N GLN A 81 -14.99 12.83 -11.10
CA GLN A 81 -15.55 12.88 -9.75
C GLN A 81 -14.60 12.26 -8.73
N ILE A 82 -13.96 11.14 -9.09
CA ILE A 82 -13.00 10.46 -8.22
C ILE A 82 -11.80 11.37 -7.92
N ALA A 83 -11.20 12.00 -8.94
CA ALA A 83 -10.03 12.84 -8.77
C ALA A 83 -10.28 14.03 -7.84
N LYS A 84 -11.47 14.65 -7.90
CA LYS A 84 -11.85 15.77 -7.01
C LYS A 84 -11.92 15.38 -5.52
N GLY A 85 -12.03 14.09 -5.20
CA GLY A 85 -12.07 13.59 -3.83
C GLY A 85 -10.71 13.53 -3.14
N TYR A 86 -9.61 13.73 -3.86
CA TYR A 86 -8.25 13.64 -3.33
C TYR A 86 -7.56 14.99 -3.29
N THR A 87 -6.71 15.20 -2.28
CA THR A 87 -5.79 16.34 -2.26
C THR A 87 -4.62 16.12 -3.21
N HIS A 88 -3.89 17.18 -3.56
CA HIS A 88 -2.68 17.09 -4.39
C HIS A 88 -1.63 16.14 -3.80
N GLU A 89 -1.45 16.16 -2.48
CA GLU A 89 -0.53 15.28 -1.75
C GLU A 89 -0.98 13.82 -1.83
N GLN A 90 -2.28 13.56 -1.70
CA GLN A 90 -2.83 12.21 -1.84
C GLN A 90 -2.70 11.70 -3.29
N MET A 91 -2.95 12.55 -4.28
CA MET A 91 -2.72 12.23 -5.69
C MET A 91 -1.25 11.85 -5.94
N LYS A 92 -0.31 12.59 -5.36
CA LYS A 92 1.13 12.24 -5.42
C LYS A 92 1.43 10.89 -4.77
N MET A 93 0.85 10.60 -3.62
CA MET A 93 1.03 9.28 -2.96
C MET A 93 0.52 8.14 -3.84
N ILE A 94 -0.67 8.30 -4.43
CA ILE A 94 -1.27 7.32 -5.35
C ILE A 94 -0.39 7.14 -6.60
N ALA A 95 0.04 8.24 -7.22
CA ALA A 95 0.87 8.22 -8.42
C ALA A 95 2.21 7.52 -8.17
N ASN A 96 2.89 7.88 -7.06
CA ASN A 96 4.14 7.24 -6.66
C ASN A 96 3.94 5.74 -6.42
N TYR A 97 2.86 5.36 -5.72
CA TYR A 97 2.56 3.96 -5.45
C TYR A 97 2.44 3.14 -6.74
N PHE A 98 1.57 3.55 -7.68
CA PHE A 98 1.37 2.80 -8.93
C PHE A 98 2.61 2.77 -9.82
N SER A 99 3.38 3.86 -9.87
CA SER A 99 4.63 3.91 -10.64
C SER A 99 5.74 3.00 -10.07
N SER A 100 5.63 2.64 -8.79
CA SER A 100 6.58 1.74 -8.12
C SER A 100 6.27 0.25 -8.35
N LEU A 101 5.08 -0.07 -8.88
CA LEU A 101 4.68 -1.44 -9.15
C LEU A 101 5.34 -1.93 -10.45
N GLU A 102 5.89 -3.13 -10.41
CA GLU A 102 6.41 -3.79 -11.60
C GLU A 102 5.24 -4.31 -12.46
N PRO A 103 5.24 -4.06 -13.78
CA PRO A 103 4.28 -4.68 -14.68
C PRO A 103 4.40 -6.21 -14.62
N LEU A 104 3.25 -6.87 -14.47
CA LEU A 104 3.13 -8.33 -14.56
C LEU A 104 3.21 -8.83 -16.00
#